data_AF-A0A091RMX9-F1
#
_entry.id   AF-A0A091RMX9-F1
#
_cell.length_a   1.000
_cell.length_b   1.000
_cell.length_c   1.000
_cell.angle_alpha   90.00
_cell.angle_beta   90.00
_cell.angle_gamma   90.00
#
_symmetry.space_group_name_H-M   'P 1'
#
loop_
_entity.id
_entity.type
_entity.pdbx_description
1 polymer ?
#
loop_
_entity_poly.entity_id
_entity_poly.type
_entity_poly.pdbx_seq_one_letter_code
_entity_poly.pdbx_strand_id
1 'polypeptide(L)'
;QERISQWHDQSSRYSTELRDFKNQVLGMLETAEKEREAMRSEAESAAVRVDRLEREVDYLETQNPAPPCVEVDETLMEKQVATAKQRKNEKYTKLTDCSDTIASVRAMKILKRFGSASGLWTKDAAGNSEKIYVFDGTANDTVYVFPRMREFTLFSATRKAARIKLPYPWVGTGHLVYDGHLYYIRQQGPFQVIKFNLANKTVVDSSVFPAEEQIPVFGLSSFTYIEVAADEEGLWAIYACVFAVSGPLAPEAASLVYFPKRYGSHSSMKYNPRERQVYAWDDGYQIIYRMEMKKKLEV
;
A
#
# COMPACT_ATOMS: atom_id res chain seq x y z
N GLN A 1 58.18 -7.14 -56.48
CA GLN A 1 56.84 -6.77 -56.99
C GLN A 1 55.72 -7.30 -56.09
N GLU A 2 55.79 -8.55 -55.58
CA GLU A 2 54.72 -9.14 -54.73
C GLU A 2 54.41 -8.42 -53.41
N ARG A 3 55.42 -7.91 -52.68
CA ARG A 3 55.16 -7.21 -51.40
C ARG A 3 54.35 -5.92 -51.55
N ILE A 4 54.48 -5.25 -52.71
CA ILE A 4 53.76 -4.00 -52.99
C ILE A 4 52.31 -4.31 -53.36
N SER A 5 52.04 -5.38 -54.13
CA SER A 5 50.66 -5.78 -54.43
C SER A 5 49.91 -6.27 -53.19
N GLN A 6 50.57 -7.01 -52.29
CA GLN A 6 49.99 -7.42 -51.01
C GLN A 6 49.66 -6.22 -50.12
N TRP A 7 50.52 -5.21 -50.07
CA TRP A 7 50.25 -3.98 -49.31
C TRP A 7 49.06 -3.21 -49.89
N HIS A 8 48.96 -3.10 -51.21
CA HIS A 8 47.80 -2.47 -51.86
C HIS A 8 46.49 -3.23 -51.61
N ASP A 9 46.50 -4.57 -51.67
CA ASP A 9 45.32 -5.39 -51.38
C ASP A 9 44.89 -5.25 -49.92
N GLN A 10 45.83 -5.34 -48.97
CA GLN A 10 45.54 -5.14 -47.55
C GLN A 10 44.99 -3.73 -47.29
N SER A 11 45.61 -2.70 -47.86
CA SER A 11 45.16 -1.30 -47.72
C SER A 11 43.75 -1.09 -48.28
N SER A 12 43.44 -1.69 -49.43
CA SER A 12 42.11 -1.65 -50.05
C SER A 12 41.04 -2.33 -49.18
N ARG A 13 41.36 -3.49 -48.61
CA ARG A 13 40.47 -4.22 -47.69
C ARG A 13 40.18 -3.41 -46.43
N TYR A 14 41.20 -2.89 -45.76
CA TYR A 14 41.00 -2.02 -44.59
C TYR A 14 40.18 -0.76 -44.91
N SER A 15 40.40 -0.17 -46.09
CA SER A 15 39.60 1.00 -46.52
C SER A 15 38.12 0.64 -46.74
N THR A 16 37.85 -0.56 -47.25
CA THR A 16 36.49 -1.05 -47.46
C THR A 16 35.81 -1.38 -46.14
N GLU A 17 36.48 -2.14 -45.25
CA GLU A 17 35.96 -2.46 -43.91
C GLU A 17 35.67 -1.20 -43.09
N LEU A 18 36.53 -0.19 -43.15
CA LEU A 18 36.29 1.09 -42.47
C LEU A 18 35.09 1.85 -43.04
N ARG A 19 34.90 1.77 -44.36
CA ARG A 19 33.73 2.39 -45.03
C ARG A 19 32.44 1.68 -44.64
N ASP A 20 32.45 0.36 -44.57
CA ASP A 20 31.30 -0.44 -44.18
C ASP A 20 30.94 -0.21 -42.72
N PHE A 21 31.94 -0.19 -41.83
CA PHE A 21 31.76 0.17 -40.42
C PHE A 21 31.17 1.57 -40.26
N LYS A 22 31.71 2.57 -40.99
CA LYS A 22 31.17 3.93 -41.00
C LYS A 22 29.70 3.95 -41.42
N ASN A 23 29.34 3.25 -42.49
CA ASN A 23 27.96 3.20 -42.97
C ASN A 23 27.02 2.52 -41.97
N GLN A 24 27.47 1.46 -41.30
CA GLN A 24 26.71 0.79 -40.25
C GLN A 24 26.45 1.70 -39.05
N VAL A 25 27.49 2.42 -38.57
CA VAL A 25 27.36 3.36 -37.45
C VAL A 25 26.42 4.51 -37.80
N LEU A 26 26.49 5.03 -39.03
CA LEU A 26 25.57 6.08 -39.50
C LEU A 26 24.11 5.59 -39.53
N GLY A 27 23.86 4.36 -39.98
CA GLY A 27 22.51 3.78 -39.96
C GLY A 27 21.97 3.57 -38.53
N MET A 28 22.82 3.16 -37.60
CA MET A 28 22.45 3.05 -36.19
C MET A 28 22.13 4.43 -35.58
N LEU A 29 22.92 5.45 -35.90
CA LEU A 29 22.69 6.82 -35.43
C LEU A 29 21.34 7.36 -35.96
N GLU A 30 21.05 7.17 -37.25
CA GLU A 30 19.79 7.61 -37.84
C GLU A 30 18.58 6.91 -37.20
N THR A 31 18.71 5.61 -36.88
CA THR A 31 17.66 4.85 -36.19
C THR A 31 17.45 5.38 -34.76
N ALA A 32 18.54 5.61 -34.02
CA ALA A 32 18.48 6.16 -32.67
C ALA A 32 17.89 7.58 -32.65
N GLU A 33 18.19 8.41 -33.65
CA GLU A 33 17.57 9.74 -33.79
C GLU A 33 16.06 9.65 -34.05
N LYS A 34 15.61 8.71 -34.89
CA LYS A 34 14.18 8.46 -35.13
C LYS A 34 13.46 7.99 -33.85
N GLU A 35 14.05 7.07 -33.11
CA GLU A 35 13.50 6.59 -31.83
C GLU A 35 13.45 7.71 -30.79
N ARG A 36 14.49 8.54 -30.70
CA ARG A 36 14.52 9.71 -29.82
C ARG A 36 13.40 10.70 -30.14
N GLU A 37 13.14 10.94 -31.42
CA GLU A 37 12.07 11.86 -31.82
C GLU A 37 10.68 11.29 -31.55
N ALA A 38 10.49 9.97 -31.74
CA ALA A 38 9.26 9.28 -31.35
C ALA A 38 9.01 9.39 -29.84
N MET A 39 10.02 9.11 -29.02
CA MET A 39 9.93 9.25 -27.56
C MET A 39 9.63 10.70 -27.12
N ARG A 40 10.22 11.69 -27.81
CA ARG A 40 9.90 13.11 -27.55
C ARG A 40 8.43 13.41 -27.82
N SER A 41 7.89 12.96 -28.95
CA SER A 41 6.49 13.18 -29.30
C SER A 41 5.53 12.51 -28.31
N GLU A 42 5.86 11.30 -27.84
CA GLU A 42 5.10 10.63 -26.78
C GLU A 42 5.15 11.38 -25.44
N ALA A 43 6.33 11.91 -25.07
CA ALA A 43 6.50 12.71 -23.86
C ALA A 43 5.71 14.02 -23.93
N GLU A 44 5.70 14.71 -25.07
CA GLU A 44 4.87 15.91 -25.29
C GLU A 44 3.37 15.59 -25.19
N SER A 45 2.93 14.48 -25.80
CA SER A 45 1.53 14.02 -25.67
C SER A 45 1.16 13.69 -24.21
N ALA A 46 2.08 13.06 -23.46
CA ALA A 46 1.88 12.78 -22.04
C ALA A 46 1.83 14.06 -21.20
N ALA A 47 2.70 15.04 -21.48
CA ALA A 47 2.72 16.32 -20.79
C ALA A 47 1.38 17.06 -20.93
N VAL A 48 0.79 17.07 -22.12
CA VAL A 48 -0.55 17.67 -22.33
C VAL A 48 -1.64 16.95 -21.53
N ARG A 49 -1.56 15.61 -21.41
CA ARG A 49 -2.52 14.85 -20.58
C ARG A 49 -2.35 15.14 -19.09
N VAL A 50 -1.11 15.32 -18.63
CA VAL A 50 -0.82 15.68 -17.23
C VAL A 50 -1.34 17.08 -16.93
N ASP A 51 -1.04 18.07 -17.77
CA ASP A 51 -1.53 19.45 -17.62
C ASP A 51 -3.08 19.52 -17.62
N ARG A 52 -3.76 18.65 -18.38
CA ARG A 52 -5.21 18.51 -18.29
C ARG A 52 -5.67 17.93 -16.95
N LEU A 53 -5.03 16.87 -16.48
CA LEU A 53 -5.38 16.23 -15.19
C LEU A 53 -5.10 17.16 -14.01
N GLU A 54 -4.01 17.92 -14.05
CA GLU A 54 -3.69 18.94 -13.04
C GLU A 54 -4.80 19.98 -12.95
N ARG A 55 -5.30 20.50 -14.08
CA ARG A 55 -6.46 21.41 -14.07
C ARG A 55 -7.74 20.77 -13.55
N GLU A 56 -7.98 19.48 -13.85
CA GLU A 56 -9.13 18.75 -13.31
C GLU A 56 -9.01 18.55 -11.79
N VAL A 57 -7.80 18.31 -11.28
CA VAL A 57 -7.49 18.24 -9.84
C VAL A 57 -7.68 19.60 -9.18
N ASP A 58 -7.11 20.68 -9.71
CA ASP A 58 -7.27 22.04 -9.19
C ASP A 58 -8.76 22.46 -9.16
N TYR A 59 -9.54 22.08 -10.18
CA TYR A 59 -10.97 22.33 -10.21
C TYR A 59 -11.71 21.57 -9.09
N LEU A 60 -11.32 20.32 -8.81
CA LEU A 60 -11.89 19.52 -7.73
C LEU A 60 -11.47 20.05 -6.34
N GLU A 61 -10.22 20.47 -6.18
CA GLU A 61 -9.70 21.07 -4.95
C GLU A 61 -10.33 22.43 -4.65
N THR A 62 -10.63 23.24 -5.68
CA THR A 62 -11.35 24.51 -5.51
C THR A 62 -12.83 24.30 -5.18
N GLN A 63 -13.47 23.24 -5.69
CA GLN A 63 -14.85 22.90 -5.30
C GLN A 63 -14.94 22.23 -3.92
N ASN A 64 -13.92 21.47 -3.53
CA ASN A 64 -13.81 20.79 -2.24
C ASN A 64 -12.47 21.15 -1.60
N PRO A 65 -12.33 22.37 -1.03
CA PRO A 65 -11.11 22.75 -0.36
C PRO A 65 -10.85 21.77 0.78
N ALA A 66 -9.65 21.18 0.81
CA ALA A 66 -9.21 20.40 1.94
C ALA A 66 -9.37 21.29 3.19
N PRO A 67 -10.14 20.86 4.21
CA PRO A 67 -10.25 21.63 5.43
C PRO A 67 -8.84 21.87 5.98
N PRO A 68 -8.49 23.10 6.38
CA PRO A 68 -7.23 23.32 7.07
C PRO A 68 -7.19 22.41 8.31
N CYS A 69 -6.03 21.85 8.60
CA CYS A 69 -5.78 21.06 9.81
C CYS A 69 -5.87 21.99 11.04
N VAL A 70 -7.09 22.37 11.41
CA VAL A 70 -7.39 23.16 12.60
C VAL A 70 -7.64 22.19 13.74
N GLU A 71 -7.13 22.50 14.94
CA GLU A 71 -7.54 21.80 16.15
C GLU A 71 -9.05 21.95 16.31
N VAL A 72 -9.77 20.84 16.10
CA VAL A 72 -11.20 20.79 16.35
C VAL A 72 -11.35 20.51 17.84
N ASP A 73 -11.79 21.52 18.59
CA ASP A 73 -12.31 21.37 19.95
C ASP A 73 -13.30 20.19 19.96
N GLU A 74 -13.08 19.19 20.84
CA GLU A 74 -13.85 17.94 20.92
C GLU A 74 -15.37 18.19 20.95
N THR A 75 -15.79 19.33 21.52
CA THR A 75 -17.20 19.74 21.64
C THR A 75 -17.84 20.21 20.33
N LEU A 76 -17.03 20.64 19.36
CA LEU A 76 -17.45 21.05 18.01
C LEU A 76 -17.53 19.84 17.06
N MET A 77 -16.68 18.84 17.26
CA MET A 77 -16.68 17.60 16.49
C MET A 77 -17.97 16.80 16.70
N GLU A 78 -18.48 16.71 17.93
CA GLU A 78 -19.75 16.03 18.22
C GLU A 78 -20.96 16.67 17.51
N LYS A 79 -21.00 18.01 17.46
CA LYS A 79 -22.08 18.75 16.79
C LYS A 79 -21.98 18.66 15.27
N GLN A 80 -20.77 18.72 14.71
CA GLN A 80 -20.54 18.59 13.28
C GLN A 80 -20.79 17.15 12.78
N VAL A 81 -20.38 16.12 13.54
CA VAL A 81 -20.69 14.71 13.28
C VAL A 81 -22.21 14.45 13.35
N ALA A 82 -22.93 15.12 14.25
CA ALA A 82 -24.40 15.03 14.32
C ALA A 82 -25.09 15.65 13.09
N THR A 83 -24.62 16.80 12.60
CA THR A 83 -25.14 17.41 11.36
C THR A 83 -24.69 16.71 10.08
N ALA A 84 -23.50 16.10 10.05
CA ALA A 84 -23.02 15.30 8.92
C ALA A 84 -23.74 13.94 8.84
N LYS A 85 -24.10 13.33 9.98
CA LYS A 85 -24.97 12.14 10.07
C LYS A 85 -26.34 12.35 9.42
N GLN A 86 -26.85 13.59 9.37
CA GLN A 86 -28.14 13.89 8.73
C GLN A 86 -28.06 14.01 7.20
N ARG A 87 -26.87 14.20 6.60
CA ARG A 87 -26.74 14.46 5.14
C ARG A 87 -26.25 13.28 4.29
N LYS A 88 -25.83 12.16 4.87
CA LYS A 88 -25.54 10.91 4.11
C LYS A 88 -26.04 9.69 4.87
N ASN A 89 -27.34 9.45 4.79
CA ASN A 89 -27.93 8.19 5.21
C ASN A 89 -27.87 7.20 4.03
N GLU A 90 -26.66 6.76 3.68
CA GLU A 90 -26.45 5.63 2.77
C GLU A 90 -25.45 4.65 3.42
N LYS A 91 -26.01 3.64 4.09
CA LYS A 91 -25.41 2.33 4.43
C LYS A 91 -23.93 2.31 4.88
N TYR A 92 -23.65 2.83 6.08
CA TYR A 92 -22.56 2.27 6.89
C TYR A 92 -23.17 1.25 7.87
N THR A 93 -23.00 -0.03 7.58
CA THR A 93 -23.35 -1.10 8.54
C THR A 93 -22.34 -1.10 9.66
N LYS A 94 -22.67 -0.43 10.77
CA LYS A 94 -21.92 -0.54 12.02
C LYS A 94 -21.86 -2.01 12.44
N LEU A 95 -20.66 -2.51 12.70
CA LEU A 95 -20.47 -3.90 13.15
C LEU A 95 -20.91 -4.07 14.61
N THR A 96 -20.76 -3.03 15.42
CA THR A 96 -21.18 -3.00 16.84
C THR A 96 -21.52 -1.58 17.30
N ASP A 97 -22.12 -1.43 18.49
CA ASP A 97 -22.38 -0.14 19.14
C ASP A 97 -21.15 0.52 19.77
N CYS A 98 -19.93 0.02 19.52
CA CYS A 98 -18.65 0.58 20.03
C CYS A 98 -18.64 0.82 21.56
N SER A 99 -19.40 0.02 22.31
CA SER A 99 -19.57 0.16 23.76
C SER A 99 -18.39 -0.37 24.58
N ASP A 100 -17.38 -0.92 23.92
CA ASP A 100 -16.29 -1.64 24.56
C ASP A 100 -14.96 -0.91 24.34
N THR A 101 -14.01 -1.07 25.27
CA THR A 101 -12.63 -0.61 25.19
C THR A 101 -11.68 -1.77 25.43
N ILE A 102 -10.44 -1.68 24.92
CA ILE A 102 -9.43 -2.71 25.12
C ILE A 102 -9.06 -2.75 26.61
N ALA A 103 -9.18 -3.93 27.21
CA ALA A 103 -8.78 -4.19 28.59
C ALA A 103 -7.37 -4.76 28.66
N SER A 104 -7.10 -5.80 27.86
CA SER A 104 -5.83 -6.54 27.91
C SER A 104 -5.58 -7.33 26.62
N VAL A 105 -4.34 -7.80 26.46
CA VAL A 105 -4.02 -8.85 25.48
C VAL A 105 -4.09 -10.20 26.21
N ARG A 106 -5.18 -10.93 25.98
CA ARG A 106 -5.47 -12.21 26.65
C ARG A 106 -4.48 -13.31 26.29
N ALA A 107 -4.06 -13.37 25.03
CA ALA A 107 -3.16 -14.40 24.55
C ALA A 107 -2.40 -13.97 23.31
N MET A 108 -1.13 -14.40 23.21
CA MET A 108 -0.31 -14.32 22.02
C MET A 108 -0.08 -15.73 21.47
N LYS A 109 -0.42 -15.97 20.21
CA LYS A 109 -0.20 -17.27 19.54
C LYS A 109 0.58 -17.10 18.26
N ILE A 110 1.78 -17.68 18.23
CA ILE A 110 2.57 -17.83 17.01
C ILE A 110 1.96 -18.98 16.20
N LEU A 111 1.57 -18.72 14.96
CA LEU A 111 0.96 -19.73 14.12
C LEU A 111 1.96 -20.44 13.22
N LYS A 112 2.79 -19.67 12.54
CA LYS A 112 3.68 -20.17 11.49
C LYS A 112 4.78 -19.13 11.22
N ARG A 113 5.86 -19.60 10.59
CA ARG A 113 6.79 -18.76 9.85
C ARG A 113 6.57 -18.96 8.35
N PHE A 114 6.30 -17.89 7.63
CA PHE A 114 5.99 -17.89 6.20
C PHE A 114 6.50 -16.61 5.56
N GLY A 115 7.08 -16.72 4.37
CA GLY A 115 7.55 -15.57 3.59
C GLY A 115 8.80 -14.89 4.17
N SER A 116 8.93 -13.62 3.83
CA SER A 116 10.01 -12.70 4.16
C SER A 116 9.96 -12.23 5.62
N ALA A 117 11.01 -11.56 6.08
CA ALA A 117 11.07 -10.98 7.43
C ALA A 117 9.93 -9.98 7.68
N SER A 118 9.56 -9.19 6.68
CA SER A 118 8.46 -8.22 6.74
C SER A 118 7.34 -8.59 5.79
N GLY A 119 6.12 -8.27 6.20
CA GLY A 119 4.93 -8.51 5.39
C GLY A 119 3.68 -8.19 6.16
N LEU A 120 2.55 -8.59 5.59
CA LEU A 120 1.24 -8.48 6.19
C LEU A 120 0.48 -9.78 6.01
N TRP A 121 -0.25 -10.18 7.04
CA TRP A 121 -1.29 -11.19 6.89
C TRP A 121 -2.55 -10.73 7.60
N THR A 122 -3.70 -11.00 6.99
CA THR A 122 -4.98 -10.55 7.53
C THR A 122 -6.12 -11.43 7.02
N LYS A 123 -7.31 -11.21 7.58
CA LYS A 123 -8.58 -11.69 7.04
C LYS A 123 -9.38 -10.49 6.55
N ASP A 124 -10.52 -10.77 5.93
CA ASP A 124 -11.49 -9.71 5.67
C ASP A 124 -12.00 -9.15 7.01
N ALA A 125 -11.78 -7.86 7.25
CA ALA A 125 -12.14 -7.18 8.49
C ALA A 125 -13.65 -6.98 8.65
N ALA A 126 -14.41 -6.97 7.56
CA ALA A 126 -15.87 -6.79 7.57
C ALA A 126 -16.65 -8.01 7.04
N GLY A 127 -16.02 -8.80 6.17
CA GLY A 127 -16.61 -9.99 5.56
C GLY A 127 -16.66 -11.21 6.47
N ASN A 128 -17.49 -12.20 6.09
CA ASN A 128 -17.63 -13.49 6.78
C ASN A 128 -16.67 -14.57 6.26
N SER A 129 -15.69 -14.20 5.42
CA SER A 129 -14.82 -15.18 4.80
C SER A 129 -13.79 -15.73 5.80
N GLU A 130 -13.57 -17.04 5.78
CA GLU A 130 -12.45 -17.67 6.50
C GLU A 130 -11.10 -17.53 5.78
N LYS A 131 -11.10 -16.94 4.58
CA LYS A 131 -9.91 -16.76 3.78
C LYS A 131 -8.86 -15.93 4.52
N ILE A 132 -7.61 -16.34 4.33
CA ILE A 132 -6.45 -15.64 4.87
C ILE A 132 -5.68 -15.07 3.70
N TYR A 133 -5.37 -13.79 3.78
CA TYR A 133 -4.65 -13.03 2.78
C TYR A 133 -3.25 -12.74 3.32
N VAL A 134 -2.23 -13.02 2.51
CA VAL A 134 -0.82 -12.84 2.86
C VAL A 134 -0.12 -12.03 1.79
N PHE A 135 0.47 -10.92 2.22
CA PHE A 135 1.28 -9.98 1.47
C PHE A 135 2.72 -10.17 1.91
N ASP A 136 3.46 -10.94 1.12
CA ASP A 136 4.85 -11.28 1.43
C ASP A 136 5.79 -10.18 0.92
N GLY A 137 6.54 -9.58 1.85
CA GLY A 137 7.46 -8.48 1.57
C GLY A 137 6.82 -7.09 1.65
N THR A 138 7.68 -6.08 1.55
CA THR A 138 7.31 -4.65 1.56
C THR A 138 7.10 -4.07 0.16
N ALA A 139 7.41 -4.82 -0.89
CA ALA A 139 7.13 -4.43 -2.27
C ALA A 139 7.02 -5.68 -3.14
N ASN A 140 5.82 -5.93 -3.67
CA ASN A 140 5.50 -7.12 -4.48
C ASN A 140 4.14 -6.87 -5.18
N ASP A 141 3.68 -7.77 -6.04
CA ASP A 141 2.41 -7.67 -6.76
C ASP A 141 1.51 -8.90 -6.59
N THR A 142 1.95 -9.92 -5.84
CA THR A 142 1.24 -11.21 -5.76
C THR A 142 0.78 -11.55 -4.34
N VAL A 143 -0.53 -11.45 -4.09
CA VAL A 143 -1.16 -11.80 -2.82
C VAL A 143 -1.41 -13.30 -2.75
N TYR A 144 -0.98 -13.95 -1.67
CA TYR A 144 -1.33 -15.33 -1.37
C TYR A 144 -2.66 -15.41 -0.65
N VAL A 145 -3.53 -16.33 -1.09
CA VAL A 145 -4.84 -16.57 -0.49
C VAL A 145 -4.97 -18.02 -0.06
N PHE A 146 -5.18 -18.22 1.22
CA PHE A 146 -5.46 -19.52 1.80
C PHE A 146 -6.95 -19.64 2.10
N PRO A 147 -7.59 -20.78 1.81
CA PRO A 147 -9.02 -20.94 2.07
C PRO A 147 -9.41 -20.73 3.53
N ARG A 148 -8.59 -21.24 4.46
CA ARG A 148 -8.83 -21.23 5.92
C ARG A 148 -7.51 -21.37 6.68
N MET A 149 -7.59 -21.24 8.02
CA MET A 149 -6.46 -21.37 8.93
C MET A 149 -5.76 -22.75 8.88
N ARG A 150 -6.53 -23.81 8.65
CA ARG A 150 -5.99 -25.18 8.57
C ARG A 150 -5.00 -25.29 7.41
N GLU A 151 -5.37 -24.78 6.24
CA GLU A 151 -4.52 -24.83 5.04
C GLU A 151 -3.29 -23.93 5.17
N PHE A 152 -3.44 -22.77 5.80
CA PHE A 152 -2.33 -21.84 6.04
C PHE A 152 -1.26 -22.43 6.98
N THR A 153 -1.67 -23.16 8.02
CA THR A 153 -0.75 -23.71 9.03
C THR A 153 -0.03 -24.99 8.59
N LEU A 154 -0.42 -25.62 7.47
CA LEU A 154 0.26 -26.80 6.95
C LEU A 154 1.72 -26.52 6.60
N PHE A 155 2.58 -27.54 6.69
CA PHE A 155 3.98 -27.42 6.25
C PHE A 155 4.07 -27.12 4.74
N SER A 156 3.18 -27.69 3.94
CA SER A 156 3.09 -27.50 2.48
C SER A 156 2.21 -26.31 2.04
N ALA A 157 1.93 -25.36 2.95
CA ALA A 157 1.02 -24.24 2.74
C ALA A 157 1.20 -23.54 1.38
N THR A 158 2.43 -23.20 1.00
CA THR A 158 2.74 -22.47 -0.24
C THR A 158 2.20 -23.15 -1.51
N ARG A 159 2.10 -24.49 -1.54
CA ARG A 159 1.55 -25.23 -2.70
C ARG A 159 0.03 -25.18 -2.78
N LYS A 160 -0.64 -24.94 -1.65
CA LYS A 160 -2.11 -24.88 -1.54
C LYS A 160 -2.65 -23.45 -1.59
N ALA A 161 -1.77 -22.45 -1.60
CA ALA A 161 -2.16 -21.05 -1.70
C ALA A 161 -2.62 -20.72 -3.12
N ALA A 162 -3.83 -20.17 -3.26
CA ALA A 162 -4.18 -19.44 -4.45
C ALA A 162 -3.36 -18.14 -4.53
N ARG A 163 -3.16 -17.61 -5.73
CA ARG A 163 -2.42 -16.36 -5.94
C ARG A 163 -3.28 -15.36 -6.69
N ILE A 164 -3.31 -14.14 -6.20
CA ILE A 164 -3.94 -13.00 -6.87
C ILE A 164 -2.80 -12.06 -7.28
N LYS A 165 -2.58 -11.93 -8.59
CA LYS A 165 -1.67 -10.93 -9.14
C LYS A 165 -2.41 -9.60 -9.25
N LEU A 166 -1.91 -8.58 -8.58
CA LEU A 166 -2.44 -7.23 -8.62
C LEU A 166 -1.98 -6.52 -9.90
N PRO A 167 -2.76 -5.57 -10.43
CA PRO A 167 -2.37 -4.79 -11.60
C PRO A 167 -1.15 -3.90 -11.35
N TYR A 168 -0.95 -3.49 -10.09
CA TYR A 168 0.15 -2.65 -9.66
C TYR A 168 0.83 -3.25 -8.43
N PRO A 169 2.17 -3.17 -8.33
CA PRO A 169 2.87 -3.58 -7.12
C PRO A 169 2.48 -2.68 -5.95
N TRP A 170 2.42 -3.28 -4.76
CA TRP A 170 2.22 -2.56 -3.52
C TRP A 170 3.54 -2.07 -2.93
N VAL A 171 3.45 -1.15 -1.96
CA VAL A 171 4.57 -0.68 -1.14
C VAL A 171 4.19 -0.64 0.34
N GLY A 172 5.15 -0.97 1.19
CA GLY A 172 4.98 -1.06 2.64
C GLY A 172 4.14 -2.26 3.07
N THR A 173 3.57 -2.17 4.27
CA THR A 173 2.70 -3.20 4.86
C THR A 173 1.31 -2.66 5.24
N GLY A 174 0.98 -1.49 4.67
CA GLY A 174 -0.18 -0.67 4.99
C GLY A 174 -1.56 -1.20 4.60
N HIS A 175 -1.66 -2.41 4.06
CA HIS A 175 -2.82 -2.87 3.30
C HIS A 175 -3.93 -3.44 4.19
N LEU A 176 -5.14 -3.58 3.65
CA LEU A 176 -6.25 -4.20 4.36
C LEU A 176 -7.22 -4.90 3.40
N VAL A 177 -7.85 -5.98 3.85
CA VAL A 177 -9.01 -6.55 3.18
C VAL A 177 -10.26 -6.17 3.98
N TYR A 178 -11.23 -5.54 3.31
CA TYR A 178 -12.46 -5.06 3.93
C TYR A 178 -13.63 -5.20 2.94
N ASP A 179 -14.62 -5.99 3.33
CA ASP A 179 -15.87 -6.24 2.61
C ASP A 179 -15.66 -6.66 1.15
N GLY A 180 -14.88 -7.73 0.96
CA GLY A 180 -14.57 -8.27 -0.37
C GLY A 180 -13.64 -7.41 -1.24
N HIS A 181 -13.12 -6.30 -0.70
CA HIS A 181 -12.18 -5.43 -1.39
C HIS A 181 -10.82 -5.44 -0.68
N LEU A 182 -9.75 -5.40 -1.48
CA LEU A 182 -8.40 -5.13 -1.03
C LEU A 182 -8.11 -3.64 -1.19
N TYR A 183 -7.74 -3.00 -0.10
CA TYR A 183 -7.19 -1.65 -0.07
C TYR A 183 -5.67 -1.76 0.08
N TYR A 184 -4.93 -1.46 -0.98
CA TYR A 184 -3.47 -1.57 -0.96
C TYR A 184 -2.80 -0.27 -1.38
N ILE A 185 -1.59 -0.06 -0.87
CA ILE A 185 -0.83 1.18 -1.06
C ILE A 185 0.08 0.98 -2.25
N ARG A 186 0.05 1.93 -3.17
CA ARG A 186 0.94 2.02 -4.33
C ARG A 186 1.72 3.32 -4.26
N GLN A 187 2.94 3.32 -4.77
CA GLN A 187 3.71 4.53 -5.00
C GLN A 187 4.11 4.60 -6.49
N GLN A 188 3.47 5.53 -7.22
CA GLN A 188 3.87 5.95 -8.56
C GLN A 188 3.68 7.48 -8.61
N GLY A 189 4.70 8.22 -8.19
CA GLY A 189 4.53 9.62 -7.79
C GLY A 189 4.01 9.69 -6.35
N PRO A 190 2.90 10.40 -6.07
CA PRO A 190 2.33 10.42 -4.72
C PRO A 190 1.83 9.03 -4.31
N PHE A 191 1.73 8.80 -3.01
CA PHE A 191 1.15 7.56 -2.51
C PHE A 191 -0.36 7.51 -2.77
N GLN A 192 -0.83 6.33 -3.18
CA GLN A 192 -2.22 6.08 -3.53
C GLN A 192 -2.75 4.89 -2.76
N VAL A 193 -4.00 4.96 -2.28
CA VAL A 193 -4.77 3.78 -1.91
C VAL A 193 -5.55 3.31 -3.13
N ILE A 194 -5.33 2.06 -3.50
CA ILE A 194 -6.05 1.38 -4.56
C ILE A 194 -7.12 0.48 -3.94
N LYS A 195 -8.37 0.64 -4.37
CA LYS A 195 -9.48 -0.26 -4.02
C LYS A 195 -9.63 -1.31 -5.12
N PHE A 196 -9.33 -2.55 -4.79
CA PHE A 196 -9.35 -3.69 -5.71
C PHE A 196 -10.42 -4.70 -5.31
N ASN A 197 -11.32 -5.05 -6.22
CA ASN A 197 -12.38 -6.02 -5.97
C ASN A 197 -11.83 -7.46 -6.12
N LEU A 198 -11.94 -8.26 -5.06
CA LEU A 198 -11.36 -9.60 -5.01
C LEU A 198 -12.14 -10.65 -5.82
N ALA A 199 -13.43 -10.41 -6.09
CA ALA A 199 -14.28 -11.35 -6.81
C ALA A 199 -14.03 -11.29 -8.32
N ASN A 200 -14.05 -10.09 -8.91
CA ASN A 200 -13.85 -9.89 -10.34
C ASN A 200 -12.39 -9.54 -10.70
N LYS A 201 -11.52 -9.30 -9.70
CA LYS A 201 -10.09 -8.99 -9.85
C LYS A 201 -9.82 -7.70 -10.63
N THR A 202 -10.57 -6.65 -10.33
CA THR A 202 -10.45 -5.34 -11.00
C THR A 202 -10.17 -4.23 -9.99
N VAL A 203 -9.49 -3.17 -10.45
CA VAL A 203 -9.43 -1.91 -9.70
C VAL A 203 -10.78 -1.23 -9.84
N VAL A 204 -11.40 -0.93 -8.70
CA VAL A 204 -12.69 -0.25 -8.61
C VAL A 204 -12.48 1.25 -8.51
N ASP A 205 -11.48 1.67 -7.73
CA ASP A 205 -11.24 3.06 -7.41
C ASP A 205 -9.80 3.28 -6.93
N SER A 206 -9.35 4.54 -6.91
CA SER A 206 -8.06 4.95 -6.37
C SER A 206 -8.14 6.36 -5.80
N SER A 207 -7.48 6.59 -4.66
CA SER A 207 -7.38 7.93 -4.05
C SER A 207 -5.94 8.27 -3.72
N VAL A 208 -5.57 9.53 -3.92
CA VAL A 208 -4.33 10.14 -3.42
C VAL A 208 -4.61 10.75 -2.05
N PHE A 209 -3.61 10.81 -1.17
CA PHE A 209 -3.73 11.55 0.09
C PHE A 209 -3.21 12.98 -0.08
N PRO A 210 -3.90 13.99 0.46
CA PRO A 210 -3.46 15.39 0.41
C PRO A 210 -2.37 15.63 1.48
N ALA A 211 -1.20 15.02 1.30
CA ALA A 211 -0.09 15.17 2.23
C ALA A 211 1.19 15.49 1.46
N GLU A 212 1.63 16.74 1.58
CA GLU A 212 2.95 17.16 1.16
C GLU A 212 4.00 16.55 2.11
N GLU A 213 5.10 16.06 1.55
CA GLU A 213 6.21 15.47 2.31
C GLU A 213 5.77 14.39 3.32
N GLN A 214 5.12 13.33 2.82
CA GLN A 214 4.77 12.18 3.66
C GLN A 214 6.01 11.51 4.28
N ILE A 215 5.89 11.15 5.55
CA ILE A 215 6.90 10.42 6.32
C ILE A 215 6.35 9.07 6.81
N PRO A 216 7.20 8.08 7.12
CA PRO A 216 6.74 6.82 7.68
C PRO A 216 5.94 7.02 8.98
N VAL A 217 4.81 6.33 9.10
CA VAL A 217 3.91 6.41 10.27
C VAL A 217 4.55 5.82 11.52
N PHE A 218 5.37 4.79 11.35
CA PHE A 218 5.93 4.03 12.46
C PHE A 218 7.45 4.09 12.44
N GLY A 219 8.05 4.49 13.56
CA GLY A 219 9.52 4.58 13.69
C GLY A 219 10.26 3.25 13.50
N LEU A 220 9.59 2.12 13.73
CA LEU A 220 10.16 0.77 13.50
C LEU A 220 9.75 0.14 12.16
N SER A 221 9.00 0.86 11.32
CA SER A 221 8.60 0.40 9.99
C SER A 221 8.73 1.55 9.00
N SER A 222 9.99 1.85 8.64
CA SER A 222 10.36 2.94 7.71
C SER A 222 9.80 2.79 6.29
N PHE A 223 9.17 1.66 5.98
CA PHE A 223 8.53 1.35 4.72
C PHE A 223 7.00 1.58 4.72
N THR A 224 6.38 1.89 5.86
CA THR A 224 4.93 2.07 5.98
C THR A 224 4.57 3.55 6.13
N TYR A 225 4.18 4.17 5.02
CA TYR A 225 3.81 5.59 4.91
C TYR A 225 2.31 5.84 5.13
N ILE A 226 1.48 4.88 4.75
CA ILE A 226 0.04 4.90 4.97
C ILE A 226 -0.36 3.53 5.49
N GLU A 227 -1.18 3.52 6.54
CA GLU A 227 -1.73 2.33 7.17
C GLU A 227 -3.26 2.38 7.06
N VAL A 228 -3.84 1.48 6.28
CA VAL A 228 -5.30 1.29 6.23
C VAL A 228 -5.71 0.38 7.38
N ALA A 229 -6.64 0.86 8.20
CA ALA A 229 -7.17 0.16 9.36
C ALA A 229 -8.69 0.04 9.27
N ALA A 230 -9.26 -0.91 10.00
CA ALA A 230 -10.69 -1.01 10.17
C ALA A 230 -11.03 -1.29 11.63
N ASP A 231 -12.18 -0.78 12.03
CA ASP A 231 -12.77 -0.98 13.34
C ASP A 231 -14.28 -1.21 13.20
N GLU A 232 -15.00 -1.12 14.31
CA GLU A 232 -16.43 -1.32 14.37
C GLU A 232 -17.24 -0.22 13.64
N GLU A 233 -16.64 0.94 13.37
CA GLU A 233 -17.26 2.09 12.74
C GLU A 233 -16.98 2.19 11.24
N GLY A 234 -15.85 1.67 10.77
CA GLY A 234 -15.58 1.64 9.34
C GLY A 234 -14.12 1.41 8.96
N LEU A 235 -13.71 2.14 7.94
CA LEU A 235 -12.39 2.10 7.33
C LEU A 235 -11.68 3.42 7.60
N TRP A 236 -10.42 3.33 8.02
CA TRP A 236 -9.60 4.47 8.41
C TRP A 236 -8.25 4.42 7.68
N ALA A 237 -7.63 5.57 7.51
CA ALA A 237 -6.26 5.69 7.03
C ALA A 237 -5.44 6.48 8.06
N ILE A 238 -4.30 5.91 8.44
CA ILE A 238 -3.33 6.53 9.33
C ILE A 238 -2.11 6.87 8.47
N TYR A 239 -1.71 8.14 8.48
CA TYR A 239 -0.58 8.64 7.70
C TYR A 239 0.08 9.80 8.47
N ALA A 240 1.31 10.13 8.10
CA ALA A 240 2.07 11.21 8.72
C ALA A 240 2.74 12.08 7.64
N CYS A 241 2.88 13.37 7.94
CA CYS A 241 3.58 14.36 7.12
C CYS A 241 4.46 15.26 7.99
N VAL A 242 5.46 15.91 7.39
CA VAL A 242 6.40 16.79 8.10
C VAL A 242 5.68 17.95 8.80
N PHE A 243 4.63 18.49 8.19
CA PHE A 243 3.85 19.62 8.72
C PHE A 243 2.59 19.19 9.48
N ALA A 244 2.62 18.05 10.19
CA ALA A 244 1.53 17.67 11.07
C ALA A 244 1.38 18.73 12.20
N VAL A 245 0.29 19.51 12.14
CA VAL A 245 -0.01 20.59 13.10
C VAL A 245 -0.29 20.02 14.50
N SER A 246 -0.78 18.78 14.57
CA SER A 246 -0.79 17.98 15.79
C SER A 246 0.58 17.33 15.96
N GLY A 247 1.30 17.68 17.04
CA GLY A 247 2.47 16.91 17.48
C GLY A 247 2.16 15.42 17.68
N PRO A 248 3.16 14.58 18.00
CA PRO A 248 2.94 13.17 18.29
C PRO A 248 1.84 13.00 19.34
N LEU A 249 0.97 11.99 19.17
CA LEU A 249 -0.13 11.67 20.08
C LEU A 249 0.36 11.75 21.54
N ALA A 250 -0.21 12.67 22.32
CA ALA A 250 0.18 12.90 23.71
C ALA A 250 -0.06 11.60 24.54
N PRO A 251 0.95 11.09 25.27
CA PRO A 251 0.82 9.85 26.04
C PRO A 251 -0.22 9.89 27.16
N GLU A 252 -0.62 11.09 27.60
CA GLU A 252 -1.36 11.30 28.86
C GLU A 252 -2.82 10.82 28.83
N ALA A 253 -3.39 10.56 27.65
CA ALA A 253 -4.74 9.99 27.50
C ALA A 253 -4.74 8.49 27.12
N ALA A 254 -3.57 7.88 26.92
CA ALA A 254 -3.49 6.49 26.46
C ALA A 254 -3.70 5.52 27.63
N SER A 255 -4.73 4.66 27.52
CA SER A 255 -4.87 3.52 28.44
C SER A 255 -3.64 2.62 28.33
N LEU A 256 -2.84 2.55 29.41
CA LEU A 256 -1.64 1.72 29.44
C LEU A 256 -2.02 0.24 29.49
N VAL A 257 -2.11 -0.39 28.32
CA VAL A 257 -2.37 -1.82 28.18
C VAL A 257 -1.05 -2.55 28.01
N TYR A 258 -0.78 -3.53 28.87
CA TYR A 258 0.38 -4.41 28.71
C TYR A 258 0.30 -5.15 27.38
N PHE A 259 1.35 -4.98 26.55
CA PHE A 259 1.48 -5.68 25.28
C PHE A 259 2.62 -6.71 25.34
N PRO A 260 2.33 -8.02 25.22
CA PRO A 260 3.36 -9.05 25.24
C PRO A 260 4.24 -8.93 24.00
N LYS A 261 5.47 -8.43 24.19
CA LYS A 261 6.44 -8.19 23.12
C LYS A 261 7.48 -9.31 23.07
N ARG A 262 7.88 -9.70 21.85
CA ARG A 262 9.09 -10.51 21.60
C ARG A 262 10.30 -9.60 21.42
N TYR A 263 11.50 -10.19 21.34
CA TYR A 263 12.72 -9.45 21.04
C TYR A 263 12.74 -8.81 19.63
N GLY A 264 11.80 -9.18 18.74
CA GLY A 264 11.65 -8.63 17.39
C GLY A 264 10.78 -7.37 17.29
N SER A 265 10.68 -6.84 16.08
CA SER A 265 9.80 -5.72 15.71
C SER A 265 8.70 -6.20 14.77
N HIS A 266 7.47 -5.79 15.06
CA HIS A 266 6.35 -6.04 14.17
C HIS A 266 6.47 -5.19 12.91
N SER A 267 6.42 -5.83 11.76
CA SER A 267 6.32 -5.18 10.45
C SER A 267 4.87 -4.81 10.08
N SER A 268 3.89 -5.42 10.72
CA SER A 268 2.48 -5.06 10.61
C SER A 268 1.67 -5.57 11.81
N MET A 269 0.58 -4.86 12.12
CA MET A 269 -0.43 -5.23 13.12
C MET A 269 -1.80 -4.77 12.64
N LYS A 270 -2.72 -5.70 12.34
CA LYS A 270 -4.08 -5.40 11.87
C LYS A 270 -5.14 -5.89 12.84
N TYR A 271 -5.93 -4.96 13.37
CA TYR A 271 -7.12 -5.31 14.13
C TYR A 271 -8.21 -5.86 13.19
N ASN A 272 -8.92 -6.89 13.66
CA ASN A 272 -10.14 -7.37 13.03
C ASN A 272 -11.30 -7.21 14.02
N PRO A 273 -12.25 -6.29 13.76
CA PRO A 273 -13.35 -5.98 14.68
C PRO A 273 -14.32 -7.14 14.88
N ARG A 274 -14.47 -8.03 13.89
CA ARG A 274 -15.34 -9.20 13.98
C ARG A 274 -14.78 -10.27 14.92
N GLU A 275 -13.48 -10.48 14.86
CA GLU A 275 -12.79 -11.50 15.65
C GLU A 275 -12.19 -10.96 16.94
N ARG A 276 -12.22 -9.63 17.14
CA ARG A 276 -11.64 -8.92 18.30
C ARG A 276 -10.20 -9.37 18.58
N GLN A 277 -9.40 -9.44 17.53
CA GLN A 277 -8.02 -9.90 17.59
C GLN A 277 -7.15 -9.15 16.60
N VAL A 278 -5.85 -9.11 16.88
CA VAL A 278 -4.84 -8.48 16.02
C VAL A 278 -4.04 -9.56 15.30
N TYR A 279 -3.95 -9.43 13.98
CA TYR A 279 -3.05 -10.20 13.12
C TYR A 279 -1.74 -9.43 12.98
N ALA A 280 -0.64 -10.03 13.41
CA ALA A 280 0.65 -9.36 13.41
C ALA A 280 1.72 -10.18 12.68
N TRP A 281 2.66 -9.49 12.06
CA TRP A 281 3.80 -10.09 11.37
C TRP A 281 5.12 -9.58 11.97
N ASP A 282 5.95 -10.48 12.46
CA ASP A 282 7.19 -10.17 13.18
C ASP A 282 8.29 -11.14 12.73
N ASP A 283 9.28 -10.63 12.00
CA ASP A 283 10.41 -11.38 11.44
C ASP A 283 10.02 -12.71 10.74
N GLY A 284 9.01 -12.63 9.86
CA GLY A 284 8.47 -13.76 9.11
C GLY A 284 7.49 -14.64 9.88
N TYR A 285 7.27 -14.37 11.17
CA TYR A 285 6.28 -15.09 11.97
C TYR A 285 4.91 -14.41 11.93
N GLN A 286 3.89 -15.20 11.63
CA GLN A 286 2.48 -14.79 11.71
C GLN A 286 1.94 -15.09 13.11
N ILE A 287 1.51 -14.04 13.82
CA ILE A 287 1.07 -14.07 15.22
C ILE A 287 -0.37 -13.56 15.33
N ILE A 288 -1.17 -14.21 16.17
CA ILE A 288 -2.46 -13.67 16.62
C ILE A 288 -2.33 -13.17 18.06
N TYR A 289 -2.78 -11.94 18.30
CA TYR A 289 -3.04 -11.42 19.63
C TYR A 289 -4.55 -11.37 19.87
N ARG A 290 -5.04 -12.15 20.84
CA ARG A 290 -6.45 -12.13 21.23
C ARG A 290 -6.67 -10.99 22.21
N MET A 291 -7.61 -10.11 21.90
CA MET A 291 -7.92 -8.97 22.75
C MET A 291 -9.00 -9.35 23.75
N GLU A 292 -8.87 -8.84 24.97
CA GLU A 292 -9.95 -8.79 25.94
C GLU A 292 -10.55 -7.39 25.92
N MET A 293 -11.88 -7.33 25.77
CA MET A 293 -12.62 -6.07 25.73
C MET A 293 -13.42 -5.92 27.02
N LYS A 294 -13.51 -4.71 27.57
CA LYS A 294 -14.36 -4.36 28.70
C LYS A 294 -15.35 -3.28 28.29
N LYS A 295 -16.48 -3.15 28.98
CA LYS A 295 -17.41 -2.03 28.73
C LYS A 295 -16.71 -0.70 29.01
N LYS A 296 -16.97 0.29 28.16
CA LYS A 296 -16.64 1.69 28.46
C LYS A 296 -17.44 2.07 29.71
N LEU A 297 -16.77 2.69 30.69
CA LEU A 297 -17.47 3.31 31.80
C LEU A 297 -18.16 4.55 31.21
N GLU A 298 -19.48 4.63 31.34
CA GLU A 298 -20.21 5.88 31.07
C GLU A 298 -19.72 6.90 32.10
N VAL A 299 -19.13 8.01 31.63
CA VAL A 299 -18.75 9.17 32.44
C VAL A 299 -19.89 10.17 32.40
#